data_AF-A0AAV9M122-F1
#
_entry.id   AF-A0AAV9M122-F1
#
_cell.length_a   1.000
_cell.length_b   1.000
_cell.length_c   1.000
_cell.angle_alpha   90.00
_cell.angle_beta   90.00
_cell.angle_gamma   90.00
#
_symmetry.space_group_name_H-M   'P 1'
#
loop_
_entity.id
_entity.type
_entity.pdbx_description
1 polymer ?
#
loop_
_entity_poly.entity_id
_entity_poly.type
_entity_poly.pdbx_seq_one_letter_code
_entity_poly.pdbx_strand_id
1 'polypeptide(L)'
;MLRGSGICWDLRKAAPYDVYDQLDPDIPVGTRGDRYDRYYIHIKEMRQSVQIIVQCLNQMPSGVIKADDQKLCPPPCCANFLRNEVIGT
;
A
#
# COMPACT_ATOMS: atom_id res chain seq x y z
N MET A 1 -13.58 -3.74 14.57
CA MET A 1 -14.91 -3.77 15.20
C MET A 1 -15.88 -2.75 14.61
N LEU A 2 -15.48 -1.50 14.33
CA LEU A 2 -16.36 -0.45 13.78
C LEU A 2 -17.18 -0.86 12.54
N ARG A 3 -16.55 -1.50 11.54
CA ARG A 3 -17.25 -1.94 10.32
C ARG A 3 -18.29 -3.02 10.54
N GLY A 4 -18.11 -3.86 11.57
CA GLY A 4 -19.10 -4.89 11.91
C GLY A 4 -20.39 -4.28 12.46
N SER A 5 -20.29 -3.17 13.18
CA SER A 5 -21.42 -2.47 13.81
C SER A 5 -22.09 -1.43 12.92
N GLY A 6 -21.94 -1.51 11.59
CA GLY A 6 -22.62 -0.60 10.66
C GLY A 6 -21.92 0.74 10.43
N ILE A 7 -20.76 0.98 11.05
CA ILE A 7 -20.03 2.24 10.86
C ILE A 7 -19.10 2.09 9.66
N CYS A 8 -19.40 2.83 8.59
CA CYS A 8 -18.56 2.90 7.40
C CYS A 8 -17.31 3.76 7.66
N TRP A 9 -16.30 3.17 8.29
CA TRP A 9 -15.02 3.84 8.55
C TRP A 9 -13.85 2.99 8.05
N ASP A 10 -13.01 3.60 7.21
CA ASP A 10 -11.76 3.05 6.70
C ASP A 10 -10.75 4.17 6.46
N LEU A 11 -9.53 4.01 6.96
CA LEU A 11 -8.45 4.99 6.81
C LEU A 11 -8.09 5.22 5.35
N ARG A 12 -8.15 4.19 4.50
CA ARG A 12 -7.77 4.29 3.09
C ARG A 12 -8.65 5.24 2.29
N LYS A 13 -9.91 5.46 2.73
CA LYS A 13 -10.82 6.45 2.12
C LYS A 13 -10.92 7.74 2.92
N ALA A 14 -10.93 7.66 4.25
CA ALA A 14 -11.09 8.86 5.07
C ALA A 14 -9.83 9.74 5.11
N ALA A 15 -8.66 9.12 5.05
CA ALA A 15 -7.36 9.78 5.03
C ALA A 15 -6.42 8.98 4.11
N PRO A 16 -6.61 9.10 2.78
CA PRO A 16 -5.85 8.32 1.81
C PRO A 16 -4.36 8.64 1.94
N TYR A 17 -3.54 7.59 1.83
CA TYR A 17 -2.10 7.65 1.86
C TYR A 17 -1.52 6.95 0.64
N ASP A 18 -0.29 7.32 0.27
CA ASP A 18 0.41 6.82 -0.92
C ASP A 18 -0.44 6.92 -2.20
N VAL A 19 -0.85 5.79 -2.77
CA VAL A 19 -1.56 5.66 -4.03
C VAL A 19 -3.02 5.22 -3.83
N TYR A 20 -3.48 5.08 -2.57
CA TYR A 20 -4.86 4.64 -2.30
C TYR A 20 -5.94 5.63 -2.74
N ASP A 21 -5.58 6.88 -3.04
CA ASP A 21 -6.49 7.88 -3.63
C ASP A 21 -6.85 7.56 -5.09
N GLN A 22 -5.99 6.83 -5.80
CA GLN A 22 -6.19 6.46 -7.22
C GLN A 22 -6.85 5.09 -7.37
N LEU A 23 -6.99 4.36 -6.26
CA LEU A 23 -7.56 3.02 -6.22
C LEU A 23 -8.97 3.11 -5.66
N ASP A 24 -9.89 2.32 -6.20
CA ASP A 24 -11.28 2.27 -5.74
C ASP A 24 -11.54 0.98 -4.95
N PRO A 25 -11.29 0.96 -3.63
CA PRO A 25 -11.63 -0.18 -2.79
C PRO A 25 -13.11 -0.18 -2.41
N ASP A 26 -13.79 -1.31 -2.61
CA ASP A 26 -15.10 -1.55 -2.02
C ASP A 26 -14.96 -1.90 -0.54
N ILE A 27 -15.65 -1.15 0.33
CA ILE A 27 -15.56 -1.33 1.78
C ILE A 27 -16.80 -2.09 2.25
N PRO A 28 -16.66 -3.34 2.73
CA PRO A 28 -17.78 -4.09 3.28
C PRO A 28 -18.17 -3.54 4.66
N VAL A 29 -19.46 -3.32 4.87
CA VAL A 29 -20.03 -2.88 6.15
C VAL A 29 -21.05 -3.92 6.61
N GLY A 30 -20.92 -4.35 7.86
CA GLY A 30 -21.85 -5.28 8.51
C GLY A 30 -23.11 -4.56 8.98
N THR A 31 -24.22 -5.26 9.10
CA THR A 31 -25.50 -4.64 9.45
C THR A 31 -25.90 -4.92 10.90
N ARG A 32 -25.54 -6.09 11.43
CA ARG A 32 -26.05 -6.61 12.70
C ARG A 32 -25.02 -6.52 13.82
N GLY A 33 -23.73 -6.42 13.52
CA GLY A 33 -22.68 -6.37 14.55
C GLY A 33 -22.36 -7.72 15.19
N ASP A 34 -22.84 -8.82 14.62
CA ASP A 34 -22.64 -10.16 15.14
C ASP A 34 -21.24 -10.72 14.78
N ARG A 35 -20.91 -11.91 15.31
CA ARG A 35 -19.64 -12.58 14.98
C ARG A 35 -19.54 -12.95 13.50
N TYR A 36 -20.68 -13.25 12.88
CA TYR A 36 -20.73 -13.69 11.50
C TYR A 36 -20.41 -12.56 10.53
N ASP A 37 -20.98 -11.36 10.73
CA ASP A 37 -20.70 -10.18 9.93
C ASP A 37 -19.20 -9.85 9.93
N ARG A 38 -18.52 -10.01 11.08
CA ARG A 38 -17.07 -9.79 11.16
C ARG A 38 -16.28 -10.79 10.33
N TYR A 39 -16.64 -12.06 10.41
CA TYR A 39 -16.04 -13.10 9.58
C TYR A 39 -16.27 -12.83 8.09
N TYR A 40 -17.50 -12.46 7.72
CA TYR A 40 -17.86 -12.18 6.34
C TYR A 40 -17.13 -10.96 5.78
N ILE A 41 -17.01 -9.89 6.57
CA ILE A 41 -16.21 -8.70 6.24
C ILE A 41 -14.77 -9.10 5.92
N HIS A 42 -14.14 -9.94 6.73
CA HIS A 42 -12.77 -10.39 6.47
C HIS A 42 -12.63 -11.16 5.15
N ILE A 43 -13.60 -12.02 4.81
CA ILE A 43 -13.61 -12.70 3.51
C ILE A 43 -13.71 -11.68 2.36
N LYS A 44 -14.57 -10.69 2.50
CA LYS A 44 -14.74 -9.64 1.48
C LYS A 44 -13.48 -8.78 1.36
N GLU A 45 -12.84 -8.44 2.46
CA GLU A 45 -11.57 -7.72 2.48
C GLU A 45 -10.47 -8.49 1.74
N MET A 46 -10.34 -9.80 1.95
CA MET A 46 -9.38 -10.63 1.21
C MET A 46 -9.62 -10.56 -0.30
N ARG A 47 -10.89 -10.61 -0.74
CA ARG A 47 -11.23 -10.51 -2.16
C ARG A 47 -10.90 -9.12 -2.71
N GLN A 48 -11.19 -8.07 -1.95
CA GLN A 48 -10.84 -6.71 -2.33
C GLN A 48 -9.32 -6.51 -2.44
N SER A 49 -8.54 -7.10 -1.53
CA SER A 49 -7.07 -7.04 -1.59
C SER A 49 -6.54 -7.62 -2.89
N VAL A 50 -7.11 -8.74 -3.37
CA VAL A 50 -6.74 -9.32 -4.66
C VAL A 50 -7.09 -8.37 -5.82
N GLN A 51 -8.26 -7.73 -5.78
CA GLN A 51 -8.64 -6.76 -6.81
C GLN A 51 -7.71 -5.54 -6.84
N ILE A 52 -7.32 -5.03 -5.68
CA ILE A 52 -6.36 -3.92 -5.57
C ILE A 52 -5.01 -4.33 -6.18
N ILE A 53 -4.51 -5.54 -5.90
CA ILE A 53 -3.27 -6.03 -6.49
C ILE A 53 -3.36 -6.03 -8.01
N VAL A 54 -4.46 -6.52 -8.58
CA VAL A 54 -4.67 -6.52 -10.04
C VAL A 54 -4.71 -5.11 -10.61
N GLN A 55 -5.38 -4.16 -9.93
CA GLN A 55 -5.41 -2.76 -10.35
C GLN A 55 -4.00 -2.14 -10.33
N CYS A 56 -3.24 -2.35 -9.26
CA CYS A 56 -1.86 -1.86 -9.16
C CYS A 56 -0.95 -2.44 -10.24
N LEU A 57 -1.12 -3.72 -10.60
CA LEU A 57 -0.36 -4.34 -11.68
C LEU A 57 -0.66 -3.69 -13.03
N ASN A 58 -1.91 -3.35 -13.30
CA ASN A 58 -2.31 -2.69 -14.55
C ASN A 58 -1.86 -1.22 -14.62
N GLN A 59 -1.73 -0.56 -13.48
CA GLN A 59 -1.40 0.87 -13.37
C GLN A 59 0.07 1.13 -13.01
N MET A 60 0.94 0.12 -13.07
CA MET A 60 2.32 0.23 -12.59
C MET A 60 3.15 1.19 -13.45
N PRO A 61 3.60 2.35 -12.91
CA PRO A 61 4.52 3.22 -13.63
C PRO A 61 5.94 2.65 -13.58
N SER A 62 6.72 2.92 -14.63
CA SER A 62 8.17 2.69 -14.58
C SER A 62 8.84 3.91 -13.93
N GLY A 63 9.77 3.68 -13.02
CA GLY A 63 10.47 4.75 -12.31
C GLY A 63 11.52 4.27 -11.33
N VAL A 64 12.23 5.23 -10.72
CA VAL A 64 13.17 4.96 -9.63
C VAL A 64 12.41 4.61 -8.35
N ILE A 65 12.84 3.55 -7.66
CA ILE A 65 12.15 3.01 -6.48
C ILE A 65 12.66 3.67 -5.18
N LYS A 66 13.90 4.17 -5.21
CA LYS A 66 14.59 4.74 -4.07
C LYS A 66 14.67 6.25 -4.24
N ALA A 67 14.58 6.97 -3.13
CA ALA A 67 14.96 8.38 -3.09
C ALA A 67 16.45 8.53 -3.39
N ASP A 68 16.83 9.61 -4.05
CA ASP A 68 18.22 9.89 -4.45
C ASP A 68 19.10 10.34 -3.27
N ASP A 69 18.53 10.45 -2.07
CA ASP A 69 19.20 10.90 -0.86
C ASP A 69 20.19 9.86 -0.32
N GLN A 70 21.47 10.09 -0.54
CA GLN A 70 22.57 9.21 -0.10
C GLN A 70 22.78 9.17 1.42
N LYS A 71 22.15 10.09 2.18
CA LYS A 71 22.20 10.08 3.66
C LYS A 71 21.16 9.14 4.26
N LEU A 72 20.04 8.95 3.59
CA LEU A 72 18.92 8.13 4.04
C LEU A 72 18.97 6.74 3.41
N CYS A 73 19.20 6.67 2.11
CA CYS A 73 19.20 5.40 1.40
C CYS A 73 20.62 4.83 1.32
N PRO A 74 20.82 3.55 1.70
CA PRO A 74 22.10 2.90 1.46
C PRO A 74 22.35 2.83 -0.05
N PRO A 75 23.60 3.10 -0.49
CA PRO A 75 23.96 3.02 -1.89
C PRO A 75 23.80 1.58 -2.39
N PRO A 76 23.55 1.38 -3.70
CA PRO A 76 23.52 0.03 -4.26
C PRO A 76 24.88 -0.65 -4.06
N CYS A 77 24.85 -1.98 -3.91
CA CYS A 77 25.98 -2.83 -3.51
C CYS A 77 27.32 -2.49 -4.22
N CYS A 78 27.27 -2.03 -5.48
CA CYS A 78 28.46 -1.72 -6.28
C CYS A 78 28.84 -0.22 -6.38
N ALA A 79 28.07 0.73 -5.84
CA ALA A 79 28.30 2.17 -6.09
C ALA A 79 29.34 2.84 -5.18
N ASN A 80 29.78 2.18 -4.10
CA ASN A 80 30.79 2.73 -3.19
C ASN A 80 32.22 2.34 -3.58
N PHE A 81 32.40 1.32 -4.41
CA PHE A 81 33.72 0.88 -4.85
C PHE A 81 34.31 1.87 -5.88
N LEU A 82 33.48 2.35 -6.82
CA LEU A 82 33.92 3.21 -7.92
C LEU A 82 34.18 4.69 -7.54
N ARG A 83 33.84 5.13 -6.32
CA ARG A 83 34.02 6.53 -5.89
C ARG A 83 35.34 6.82 -5.19
N ASN A 84 36.03 5.79 -4.68
CA ASN A 84 37.33 5.97 -4.02
C ASN A 84 38.52 5.91 -5.00
N GLU A 85 38.30 5.54 -6.26
CA GLU A 85 39.36 5.50 -7.28
C GLU A 85 39.47 6.81 -8.11
N VAL A 86 38.42 7.64 -8.13
CA VAL A 86 38.35 8.82 -9.01
C VAL A 86 38.80 10.13 -8.34
N ILE A 87 39.01 10.13 -7.01
CA ILE A 87 39.49 11.33 -6.25
C ILE A 87 41.01 11.27 -6.01
N GLY A 88 41.73 10.39 -6.72
CA GLY A 88 43.18 10.19 -6.64
C GLY A 88 44.00 10.85 -7.76
N THR A 89 43.44 11.82 -8.50
CA THR A 89 44.13 12.68 -9.48
C THR A 89 43.62 14.09 -9.41
#